data_AF-A0A645FTG4-F1
#
_entry.id   AF-A0A645FTG4-F1
#
_cell.length_a   1.000
_cell.length_b   1.000
_cell.length_c   1.000
_cell.angle_alpha   90.00
_cell.angle_beta   90.00
_cell.angle_gamma   90.00
#
_symmetry.space_group_name_H-M   'P 1'
#
loop_
_entity.id
_entity.type
_entity.pdbx_description
1 polymer ?
#
loop_
_entity_poly.entity_id
_entity_poly.type
_entity_poly.pdbx_seq_one_letter_code
_entity_poly.pdbx_strand_id
1 'polypeptide(L)'
;MDVNDVDNLFVVKGHTSMFGYYPDTSGALVITTNGNTWQRSKSINIDRFRPLGYQQAAEFYSPKYETREQVESSTPDLRTTIYWKPNVQFSQTGEAIVEFYAADTPTTYQVVGEGVTGSGKMIRFTKEIAIESSVK
;
A
#
# COMPACT_ATOMS: atom_id res chain seq x y z
N MET A 1 21.21 34.95 -7.49
CA MET A 1 19.84 35.40 -7.21
C MET A 1 19.80 36.84 -7.65
N ASP A 2 19.17 37.10 -8.79
CA ASP A 2 19.03 38.46 -9.30
C ASP A 2 17.96 39.18 -8.45
N VAL A 3 18.09 40.49 -8.26
CA VAL A 3 17.08 41.28 -7.52
C VAL A 3 15.73 41.21 -8.22
N ASN A 4 15.74 41.04 -9.55
CA ASN A 4 14.53 40.90 -10.36
C ASN A 4 13.80 39.55 -10.14
N ASP A 5 14.45 38.56 -9.51
CA ASP A 5 13.86 37.26 -9.24
C ASP A 5 13.00 37.25 -7.97
N VAL A 6 13.03 38.31 -7.16
CA VAL A 6 12.24 38.42 -5.92
C VAL A 6 10.82 38.87 -6.24
N ASP A 7 9.86 38.03 -5.90
CA ASP A 7 8.44 38.34 -6.00
C ASP A 7 7.99 39.15 -4.77
N ASN A 8 8.19 38.59 -3.57
CA ASN A 8 7.75 39.20 -2.33
C ASN A 8 8.68 38.89 -1.15
N LEU A 9 8.76 39.85 -0.22
CA LEU A 9 9.55 39.75 1.00
C LEU A 9 8.72 40.15 2.22
N PHE A 10 8.67 39.29 3.23
CA PHE A 10 8.03 39.63 4.50
C PHE A 10 8.79 39.07 5.70
N VAL A 11 8.65 39.79 6.81
CA VAL A 11 9.29 39.46 8.09
C VAL A 11 8.23 38.89 9.01
N VAL A 12 8.46 37.67 9.49
CA VAL A 12 7.60 37.00 10.47
C VAL A 12 8.29 37.03 11.83
N LYS A 13 7.65 37.61 12.84
CA LYS A 13 8.17 37.70 14.21
C LYS A 13 7.36 36.80 15.14
N GLY A 14 8.00 36.00 15.99
CA GLY A 14 7.34 35.31 17.11
C GLY A 14 6.54 34.04 16.82
N HIS A 15 6.81 33.31 15.72
CA HIS A 15 6.09 32.07 15.38
C HIS A 15 7.00 30.83 15.43
N THR A 16 6.63 29.81 16.20
CA THR A 16 7.40 28.57 16.46
C THR A 16 7.16 27.45 15.44
N SER A 17 6.29 27.67 14.44
CA SER A 17 5.80 26.62 13.53
C SER A 17 6.32 26.75 12.09
N MET A 18 7.41 27.48 11.85
CA MET A 18 7.99 27.58 10.51
C MET A 18 9.02 26.48 10.22
N PHE A 19 9.06 26.05 8.97
CA PHE A 19 10.06 25.11 8.45
C PHE A 19 11.46 25.72 8.61
N GLY A 20 12.36 25.06 9.33
CA GLY A 20 13.72 25.56 9.61
C GLY A 20 13.91 26.31 10.93
N TYR A 21 12.92 26.25 11.84
CA TYR A 21 13.02 26.86 13.17
C TYR A 21 14.15 26.26 14.03
N TYR A 22 14.93 27.13 14.67
CA TYR A 22 15.90 26.81 15.73
C TYR A 22 15.56 27.60 17.01
N PRO A 23 15.82 27.06 18.21
CA PRO A 23 15.63 27.77 19.48
C PRO A 23 16.36 29.13 19.50
N ASP A 24 15.79 30.12 20.18
CA ASP A 24 16.30 31.51 20.30
C ASP A 24 16.31 32.35 19.00
N THR A 25 15.53 31.96 17.99
CA THR A 25 15.35 32.75 16.76
C THR A 25 14.20 33.76 16.91
N SER A 26 14.51 35.06 16.85
CA SER A 26 13.54 36.16 17.05
C SER A 26 12.58 36.43 15.88
N GLY A 27 12.71 35.69 14.78
CA GLY A 27 11.86 35.81 13.60
C GLY A 27 12.50 35.21 12.35
N ALA A 28 11.74 35.11 11.26
CA ALA A 28 12.27 34.68 9.97
C ALA A 28 12.05 35.74 8.89
N LEU A 29 12.99 35.79 7.96
CA LEU A 29 12.88 36.51 6.70
C LEU A 29 12.41 35.52 5.62
N VAL A 30 11.25 35.78 5.02
CA VAL A 30 10.71 34.93 3.95
C VAL A 30 10.84 35.65 2.63
N ILE A 31 11.61 35.07 1.71
CA ILE A 31 11.78 35.55 0.34
C ILE A 31 11.06 34.57 -0.59
N THR A 32 10.08 35.07 -1.33
CA THR A 32 9.40 34.32 -2.39
C THR A 32 9.94 34.82 -3.74
N THR A 33 10.27 33.90 -4.64
CA THR A 33 10.80 34.24 -5.97
C THR A 33 9.77 34.03 -7.06
N ASN A 34 9.84 34.86 -8.11
CA ASN A 34 9.04 34.71 -9.32
C ASN A 34 9.29 33.32 -9.91
N GLY A 35 8.23 32.52 -10.01
CA GLY A 35 8.25 31.07 -10.18
C GLY A 35 8.77 30.56 -11.54
N ASN A 36 10.00 30.91 -11.92
CA ASN A 36 10.75 30.11 -12.89
C ASN A 36 11.01 28.75 -12.25
N THR A 37 10.18 27.78 -12.65
CA THR A 37 10.24 26.38 -12.23
C THR A 37 11.52 25.73 -12.75
N TRP A 38 12.63 26.01 -12.09
CA TRP A 38 13.73 25.08 -12.03
C TRP A 38 13.16 23.81 -11.42
N GLN A 39 13.15 22.71 -12.19
CA GLN A 39 12.74 21.41 -11.69
C GLN A 39 13.55 21.14 -10.42
N ARG A 40 12.92 21.25 -9.25
CA ARG A 40 13.55 20.92 -7.98
C ARG A 40 13.92 19.44 -8.08
N SER A 41 15.19 19.18 -8.36
CA SER A 41 15.75 17.84 -8.29
C SER A 41 15.35 17.27 -6.93
N LYS A 42 14.64 16.13 -6.95
CA LYS A 42 14.17 15.44 -5.75
C LYS A 42 15.40 15.26 -4.85
N SER A 43 15.40 15.86 -3.66
CA SER A 43 16.51 15.71 -2.72
C SER A 43 16.71 14.22 -2.45
N ILE A 44 17.91 13.70 -2.72
CA ILE A 44 18.22 12.26 -2.65
C ILE A 44 17.93 11.63 -1.28
N ASN A 45 17.78 12.45 -0.23
CA ASN A 45 17.55 12.02 1.14
C ASN A 45 16.19 12.45 1.72
N ILE A 46 15.29 13.05 0.92
CA ILE A 46 13.96 13.46 1.39
C ILE A 46 12.91 12.86 0.46
N ASP A 47 12.10 11.95 1.00
CA ASP A 47 10.91 11.45 0.33
C ASP A 47 9.64 12.00 0.99
N ARG A 48 8.61 12.23 0.18
CA ARG A 48 7.34 12.81 0.63
C ARG A 48 6.26 11.75 0.46
N PHE A 49 5.88 11.09 1.53
CA PHE A 49 4.74 10.17 1.52
C PHE A 49 3.49 10.87 2.05
N ARG A 50 2.33 10.48 1.53
CA ARG A 50 1.01 10.89 2.03
C ARG A 50 0.33 9.63 2.57
N PRO A 51 -0.02 9.57 3.86
CA PRO A 51 -0.79 8.43 4.37
C PRO A 51 -2.18 8.44 3.72
N LEU A 52 -2.69 7.26 3.38
CA LEU A 52 -3.97 7.09 2.69
C LEU A 52 -5.21 7.44 3.54
N GLY A 53 -5.01 7.77 4.82
CA GLY A 53 -6.09 8.00 5.78
C GLY A 53 -6.66 6.69 6.33
N TYR A 54 -7.75 6.81 7.09
CA TYR A 54 -8.51 5.65 7.59
C TYR A 54 -9.24 4.97 6.43
N GLN A 55 -9.01 3.68 6.25
CA GLN A 55 -9.73 2.86 5.28
C GLN A 55 -10.57 1.83 6.04
N GLN A 56 -11.86 1.75 5.72
CA GLN A 56 -12.69 0.67 6.20
C GLN A 56 -12.19 -0.64 5.60
N ALA A 57 -12.05 -1.68 6.44
CA ALA A 57 -11.66 -3.00 5.96
C ALA A 57 -12.68 -3.49 4.93
N ALA A 58 -12.22 -3.71 3.69
CA ALA A 58 -13.02 -4.34 2.66
C ALA A 58 -12.91 -5.87 2.83
N GLU A 59 -14.04 -6.55 2.89
CA GLU A 59 -14.05 -8.01 2.79
C GLU A 59 -13.81 -8.42 1.35
N PHE A 60 -12.86 -9.31 1.12
CA PHE A 60 -12.62 -9.85 -0.21
C PHE A 60 -13.71 -10.87 -0.55
N TYR A 61 -14.43 -10.63 -1.64
CA TYR A 61 -15.49 -11.53 -2.09
C TYR A 61 -14.90 -12.86 -2.58
N SER A 62 -15.15 -13.93 -1.83
CA SER A 62 -14.90 -15.29 -2.27
C SER A 62 -16.25 -15.93 -2.64
N PRO A 63 -16.51 -16.23 -3.93
CA PRO A 63 -17.73 -16.90 -4.33
C PRO A 63 -17.79 -18.27 -3.66
N LYS A 64 -18.95 -18.56 -3.09
CA LYS A 64 -19.28 -19.87 -2.56
C LYS A 64 -19.80 -20.71 -3.72
N TYR A 65 -19.07 -21.75 -4.10
CA TYR A 65 -19.55 -22.77 -5.04
C TYR A 65 -20.23 -23.90 -4.26
N GLU A 66 -21.20 -23.55 -3.42
CA GLU A 66 -21.87 -24.51 -2.52
C GLU A 66 -22.95 -25.31 -3.27
N THR A 67 -23.52 -24.77 -4.36
CA THR A 67 -24.54 -25.47 -5.16
C THR A 67 -24.03 -25.90 -6.54
N ARG A 68 -24.65 -26.94 -7.09
CA ARG A 68 -24.28 -27.50 -8.41
C ARG A 68 -24.53 -26.48 -9.53
N GLU A 69 -25.56 -25.66 -9.40
CA GLU A 69 -25.89 -24.59 -10.34
C GLU A 69 -24.86 -23.45 -10.32
N GLN A 70 -24.20 -23.21 -9.17
CA GLN A 70 -23.12 -22.23 -9.04
C GLN A 70 -21.81 -22.73 -9.66
N VAL A 71 -21.54 -24.04 -9.55
CA VAL A 71 -20.40 -24.71 -10.21
C VAL A 71 -20.61 -24.76 -11.73
N GLU A 72 -21.84 -24.97 -12.19
CA GLU A 72 -22.20 -25.07 -13.61
C GLU A 72 -22.60 -23.69 -14.22
N SER A 73 -22.27 -22.59 -13.53
CA SER A 73 -22.52 -21.22 -14.00
C SER A 73 -21.89 -20.98 -15.37
N SER A 74 -22.66 -20.40 -16.30
CA SER A 74 -22.19 -20.06 -17.65
C SER A 74 -21.29 -18.82 -17.71
N THR A 75 -21.11 -18.11 -16.59
CA THR A 75 -20.22 -16.95 -16.49
C THR A 75 -18.82 -17.42 -16.09
N PRO A 76 -17.80 -17.28 -16.94
CA PRO A 76 -16.44 -17.73 -16.62
C PRO A 76 -15.84 -16.95 -15.45
N ASP A 77 -15.15 -17.63 -14.53
CA ASP A 77 -14.36 -16.96 -13.50
C ASP A 77 -13.01 -16.48 -14.05
N LEU A 78 -12.92 -15.17 -14.30
CA LEU A 78 -11.71 -14.50 -14.82
C LEU A 78 -10.92 -13.73 -13.75
N ARG A 79 -11.17 -14.00 -12.46
CA ARG A 79 -10.49 -13.27 -11.38
C ARG A 79 -9.00 -13.60 -11.35
N THR A 80 -8.17 -12.58 -11.22
CA THR A 80 -6.71 -12.72 -11.05
C THR A 80 -6.32 -13.02 -9.60
N THR A 81 -7.08 -12.49 -8.64
CA THR A 81 -6.99 -12.83 -7.23
C THR A 81 -8.12 -13.78 -6.89
N ILE A 82 -7.78 -15.00 -6.49
CA ILE A 82 -8.78 -16.04 -6.17
C ILE A 82 -9.17 -16.02 -4.70
N TYR A 83 -8.23 -15.62 -3.84
CA TYR A 83 -8.40 -15.60 -2.39
C TYR A 83 -7.58 -14.49 -1.75
N TRP A 84 -8.16 -13.80 -0.76
CA TRP A 84 -7.45 -12.85 0.10
C TRP A 84 -8.05 -12.88 1.50
N LYS A 85 -7.21 -13.10 2.53
CA LYS A 85 -7.61 -13.04 3.94
C LYS A 85 -6.53 -12.32 4.75
N PRO A 86 -6.82 -11.15 5.33
CA PRO A 86 -5.81 -10.30 5.97
C PRO A 86 -5.42 -10.78 7.37
N ASN A 87 -6.27 -11.59 8.01
CA ASN A 87 -6.08 -12.01 9.40
C ASN A 87 -6.08 -13.54 9.48
N VAL A 88 -5.00 -14.15 9.00
CA VAL A 88 -4.75 -15.58 9.15
C VAL A 88 -4.02 -15.79 10.47
N GLN A 89 -4.67 -16.49 11.39
CA GLN A 89 -4.10 -16.84 12.69
C GLN A 89 -3.51 -18.24 12.63
N PHE A 90 -2.30 -18.39 13.14
CA PHE A 90 -1.64 -19.69 13.25
C PHE A 90 -2.09 -20.40 14.53
N SER A 91 -2.18 -21.72 14.46
CA SER A 91 -2.37 -22.58 15.62
C SER A 91 -1.16 -22.48 16.57
N GLN A 92 -1.31 -23.03 17.78
CA GLN A 92 -0.20 -23.14 18.73
C GLN A 92 0.96 -24.00 18.18
N THR A 93 0.71 -24.87 17.19
CA THR A 93 1.72 -25.67 16.50
C THR A 93 2.40 -24.92 15.34
N GLY A 94 1.97 -23.68 15.05
CA GLY A 94 2.53 -22.86 13.97
C GLY A 94 1.93 -23.14 12.59
N GLU A 95 0.77 -23.80 12.53
CA GLU A 95 0.10 -24.15 11.28
C GLU A 95 -1.10 -23.24 11.03
N ALA A 96 -1.34 -22.88 9.77
CA ALA A 96 -2.53 -22.17 9.35
C ALA A 96 -3.13 -22.89 8.14
N ILE A 97 -4.42 -23.21 8.23
CA ILE A 97 -5.16 -23.86 7.15
C ILE A 97 -5.96 -22.78 6.41
N VAL A 98 -5.82 -22.79 5.08
CA VAL A 98 -6.53 -21.90 4.17
C VAL A 98 -7.20 -22.75 3.11
N GLU A 99 -8.52 -22.57 2.98
CA GLU A 99 -9.35 -23.24 1.99
C GLU A 99 -9.89 -22.18 1.01
N PHE A 100 -9.85 -22.50 -0.28
CA PHE A 100 -10.30 -21.62 -1.34
C PHE A 100 -10.79 -22.44 -2.54
N TYR A 101 -11.63 -21.83 -3.37
CA TYR A 101 -12.07 -22.42 -4.63
C TYR A 101 -11.18 -21.93 -5.78
N ALA A 102 -10.72 -22.85 -6.62
CA ALA A 102 -9.98 -22.52 -7.84
C ALA A 102 -10.90 -21.91 -8.91
N ALA A 103 -10.33 -21.14 -9.84
CA ALA A 103 -11.00 -20.69 -11.05
C ALA A 103 -11.19 -21.84 -12.06
N ASP A 104 -12.07 -21.64 -13.04
CA ASP A 104 -12.47 -22.66 -14.01
C ASP A 104 -11.32 -23.16 -14.90
N THR A 105 -10.31 -22.31 -15.14
CA THR A 105 -9.18 -22.65 -16.01
C THR A 105 -7.99 -23.16 -15.20
N PRO A 106 -7.49 -24.38 -15.50
CA PRO A 106 -6.26 -24.90 -14.91
C PRO A 106 -5.08 -23.96 -15.19
N THR A 107 -4.37 -23.58 -14.14
CA THR A 107 -3.23 -22.69 -14.22
C THR A 107 -2.37 -22.80 -12.96
N THR A 108 -1.24 -22.13 -12.98
CA THR A 108 -0.37 -21.98 -11.80
C THR A 108 -0.83 -20.77 -10.99
N TYR A 109 -1.15 -20.97 -9.72
CA TYR A 109 -1.42 -19.88 -8.78
C TYR A 109 -0.18 -19.51 -8.00
N GLN A 110 -0.04 -18.21 -7.76
CA GLN A 110 0.97 -17.67 -6.86
C GLN A 110 0.32 -17.37 -5.50
N VAL A 111 0.80 -18.05 -4.48
CA VAL A 111 0.44 -17.81 -3.07
C VAL A 111 1.45 -16.82 -2.50
N VAL A 112 0.97 -15.68 -2.03
CA VAL A 112 1.78 -14.66 -1.34
C VAL A 112 1.26 -14.53 0.08
N GLY A 113 2.14 -14.75 1.06
CA GLY A 113 1.85 -14.54 2.47
C GLY A 113 2.72 -13.42 3.02
N GLU A 114 2.09 -12.44 3.67
CA GLU A 114 2.75 -11.31 4.31
C GLU A 114 2.24 -11.18 5.74
N GLY A 115 3.11 -10.78 6.66
CA GLY A 115 2.73 -10.66 8.06
C GLY A 115 3.81 -10.05 8.94
N VAL A 116 3.53 -10.02 10.24
CA VAL A 116 4.43 -9.53 11.27
C VAL A 116 4.43 -10.52 12.43
N THR A 117 5.63 -10.91 12.88
CA THR A 117 5.79 -11.78 14.07
C THR A 117 5.44 -11.02 15.35
N GLY A 118 5.19 -11.74 16.46
CA GLY A 118 4.98 -11.11 17.77
C GLY A 118 6.15 -10.24 18.26
N SER A 119 7.34 -10.38 17.68
CA SER A 119 8.52 -9.55 17.94
C SER A 119 8.61 -8.30 17.05
N GLY A 120 7.62 -8.05 16.18
CA GLY A 120 7.60 -6.91 15.25
C GLY A 120 8.38 -7.12 13.94
N LYS A 121 8.97 -8.30 13.71
CA LYS A 121 9.66 -8.61 12.45
C LYS A 121 8.66 -8.87 11.32
N MET A 122 8.87 -8.21 10.18
CA MET A 122 8.12 -8.46 8.95
C MET A 122 8.49 -9.81 8.33
N ILE A 123 7.50 -10.52 7.81
CA ILE A 123 7.65 -11.77 7.07
C ILE A 123 6.97 -11.64 5.72
N ARG A 124 7.59 -12.21 4.68
CA ARG A 124 7.01 -12.37 3.36
C ARG A 124 7.48 -13.67 2.74
N PHE A 125 6.56 -14.42 2.14
CA PHE A 125 6.90 -15.57 1.32
C PHE A 125 6.03 -15.63 0.07
N THR A 126 6.58 -16.29 -0.95
CA THR A 126 5.91 -16.56 -2.21
C THR A 126 6.06 -18.04 -2.53
N LYS A 127 4.97 -18.68 -2.96
CA LYS A 127 4.96 -20.07 -3.39
C LYS A 127 4.08 -20.22 -4.63
N GLU A 128 4.44 -21.12 -5.52
CA GLU A 128 3.63 -21.48 -6.67
C GLU A 128 2.95 -22.83 -6.43
N ILE A 129 1.70 -22.94 -6.86
CA ILE A 129 0.92 -24.18 -6.86
C ILE A 129 0.32 -24.38 -8.25
N ALA A 130 0.59 -25.52 -8.89
CA ALA A 130 -0.04 -25.89 -10.14
C ALA A 130 -1.39 -26.55 -9.85
N ILE A 131 -2.47 -26.03 -10.42
CA ILE A 131 -3.79 -26.64 -10.35
C ILE A 131 -4.11 -27.25 -11.70
N GLU A 132 -4.29 -28.57 -11.69
CA GLU A 132 -4.70 -29.34 -12.86
C GLU A 132 -6.22 -29.50 -12.87
N SER A 133 -6.82 -29.60 -14.06
CA SER A 133 -8.24 -29.94 -14.17
C SER A 133 -8.45 -31.35 -13.61
N SER A 134 -9.39 -31.50 -12.69
CA SER A 134 -9.87 -32.83 -12.33
C SER A 134 -10.69 -33.35 -13.52
N VAL A 135 -10.05 -34.21 -14.33
CA VAL A 135 -10.72 -34.94 -15.41
C VAL A 135 -11.84 -35.77 -14.77
N LYS A 136 -13.08 -35.47 -15.14
CA LYS A 136 -14.22 -36.37 -14.93
C LYS A 136 -14.18 -37.52 -15.93
#